data_AF-A0A7W1NWX6-F1
#
_entry.id   AF-A0A7W1NWX6-F1
#
_cell.length_a   1.000
_cell.length_b   1.000
_cell.length_c   1.000
_cell.angle_alpha   90.00
_cell.angle_beta   90.00
_cell.angle_gamma   90.00
#
_symmetry.space_group_name_H-M   'P 1'
#
loop_
_entity.id
_entity.type
_entity.pdbx_description
1 polymer ?
#
loop_
_entity_poly.entity_id
_entity_poly.type
_entity_poly.pdbx_seq_one_letter_code
_entity_poly.pdbx_strand_id
1 'polypeptide(L)'
;MLTDIIALPPILFIEKVAMPDWVDVLLRIVLFLAGGYLAGWTVMSAIRSFVLPRGDNVGLTRFVFRRMSQVYRLMAKKAKTYAEQDRIMAMFAPVTLLLLPVIWLFLILIGYTMMFFALHEGTLYEAFKISGSSLYTLGFFTVESLPSNGMAFFATIMEFTEATIGLGLIAIVISYLPTMYTAFSARETLVTLLEIRANSPPSAVELILRAHRIRGFDSLKELWATWEVWFAQIEESHTSLFALNLFRSPQPERSWITAAGAVLDGAALM
;
A
#
# COMPACT_ATOMS: atom_id res chain seq x y z
N MET A 1 22.22 58.26 24.18
CA MET A 1 20.80 58.13 24.57
C MET A 1 20.03 57.70 23.33
N LEU A 2 20.03 56.40 23.04
CA LEU A 2 19.26 55.69 22.01
C LEU A 2 19.86 54.27 21.89
N THR A 3 19.16 53.26 22.40
CA THR A 3 19.10 51.87 21.92
C THR A 3 18.27 51.04 22.90
N ASP A 4 16.96 51.10 22.74
CA ASP A 4 16.04 50.06 23.19
C ASP A 4 16.12 48.90 22.19
N ILE A 5 16.65 47.75 22.61
CA ILE A 5 16.49 46.47 21.90
C ILE A 5 15.52 45.62 22.70
N ILE A 6 14.25 45.76 22.31
CA ILE A 6 13.18 44.75 22.24
C ILE A 6 13.58 43.39 22.83
N ALA A 7 13.28 43.19 24.11
CA ALA A 7 13.11 41.87 24.69
C ALA A 7 11.74 41.35 24.22
N LEU A 8 11.73 40.41 23.27
CA LEU A 8 10.54 39.66 22.89
C LEU A 8 10.07 38.81 24.08
N PRO A 9 8.77 38.77 24.41
CA PRO A 9 8.26 37.91 25.47
C PRO A 9 8.30 36.44 25.02
N PRO A 10 8.54 35.48 25.93
CA PRO A 10 8.46 34.05 25.62
C PRO A 10 6.98 33.68 25.43
N ILE A 11 6.54 33.62 24.19
CA ILE A 11 5.22 33.10 23.82
C ILE A 11 5.33 31.56 23.82
N LEU A 12 4.45 30.91 24.60
CA LEU A 12 4.32 29.46 24.87
C LEU A 12 4.84 28.97 26.24
N PHE A 13 4.58 29.71 27.31
CA PHE A 13 4.16 29.05 28.54
C PHE A 13 2.67 28.70 28.39
N ILE A 14 2.37 27.45 28.04
CA ILE A 14 1.07 26.88 28.38
C ILE A 14 1.06 26.86 29.90
N GLU A 15 0.41 27.86 30.49
CA GLU A 15 0.00 27.82 31.89
C GLU A 15 -0.56 26.43 32.15
N LYS A 16 0.04 25.69 33.08
CA LYS A 16 -0.58 24.50 33.68
C LYS A 16 -1.92 24.97 34.23
N VAL A 17 -2.97 24.93 33.40
CA VAL A 17 -4.34 24.90 33.89
C VAL A 17 -4.34 23.73 34.84
N ALA A 18 -4.45 24.00 36.13
CA ALA A 18 -4.50 22.98 37.17
C ALA A 18 -5.79 22.20 36.99
N MET A 19 -5.80 21.31 36.01
CA MET A 19 -6.82 20.32 35.82
C MET A 19 -6.76 19.40 37.04
N PRO A 20 -7.91 19.00 37.60
CA PRO A 20 -7.94 18.01 38.66
C PRO A 20 -7.16 16.76 38.24
N ASP A 21 -6.39 16.14 39.15
CA ASP A 21 -5.52 14.99 38.84
C ASP A 21 -6.24 13.84 38.11
N TRP A 22 -7.54 13.66 38.38
CA TRP A 22 -8.36 12.65 37.70
C TRP A 22 -8.62 12.94 36.22
N VAL A 23 -8.60 14.21 35.79
CA VAL A 23 -8.78 14.60 34.38
C VAL A 23 -7.54 14.24 33.57
N ASP A 24 -6.34 14.48 34.10
CA ASP A 24 -5.09 14.12 33.43
C ASP A 24 -4.98 12.60 33.26
N VAL A 25 -5.30 11.84 34.31
CA VAL A 25 -5.34 10.38 34.26
C VAL A 25 -6.33 9.88 33.21
N LEU A 26 -7.54 10.46 33.16
CA LEU A 26 -8.56 10.07 32.18
C LEU A 26 -8.11 10.39 30.76
N LEU A 27 -7.49 11.55 30.52
CA LEU A 27 -6.93 11.93 29.23
C LEU A 27 -5.84 10.94 28.78
N ARG A 28 -4.93 10.56 29.67
CA ARG A 28 -3.87 9.57 29.38
C ARG A 28 -4.45 8.20 29.03
N ILE A 29 -5.45 7.73 29.77
CA ILE A 29 -6.12 6.45 29.47
C ILE A 29 -6.78 6.50 28.08
N VAL A 30 -7.52 7.57 27.79
CA VAL A 30 -8.17 7.74 26.48
C VAL A 30 -7.13 7.78 25.37
N LEU A 31 -6.03 8.51 25.56
CA LEU A 31 -4.97 8.62 24.58
C LEU A 31 -4.25 7.29 24.32
N PHE A 32 -3.98 6.52 25.39
CA PHE A 32 -3.40 5.18 25.30
C PHE A 32 -4.31 4.24 24.50
N LEU A 33 -5.61 4.20 24.84
CA LEU A 33 -6.58 3.37 24.13
C LEU A 33 -6.75 3.78 22.67
N ALA A 34 -6.78 5.08 22.39
CA ALA A 34 -6.86 5.60 21.03
C ALA A 34 -5.60 5.22 20.21
N GLY A 35 -4.41 5.32 20.81
CA GLY A 35 -3.16 4.91 20.18
C GLY A 35 -3.10 3.41 19.91
N GLY A 36 -3.49 2.58 20.88
CA GLY A 36 -3.56 1.13 20.73
C GLY A 36 -4.59 0.68 19.68
N TYR A 37 -5.76 1.32 19.66
CA TYR A 37 -6.77 1.09 18.62
C TYR A 37 -6.24 1.46 17.23
N LEU A 38 -5.59 2.62 17.09
CA LEU A 38 -5.01 3.06 15.81
C LEU A 38 -3.92 2.08 15.34
N ALA A 39 -3.05 1.63 16.24
CA ALA A 39 -2.01 0.66 15.92
C ALA A 39 -2.60 -0.69 15.50
N GLY A 40 -3.53 -1.25 16.29
CA GLY A 40 -4.20 -2.51 15.99
C GLY A 40 -5.02 -2.46 14.69
N TRP A 41 -5.74 -1.37 14.45
CA TRP A 41 -6.46 -1.13 13.20
C TRP A 41 -5.51 -1.07 12.00
N THR A 42 -4.36 -0.42 12.15
CA THR A 42 -3.34 -0.31 11.10
C THR A 42 -2.69 -1.67 10.78
N VAL A 43 -2.32 -2.46 11.79
CA VAL A 43 -1.81 -3.83 11.59
C VAL A 43 -2.85 -4.70 10.90
N MET A 44 -4.11 -4.64 11.35
CA MET A 44 -5.20 -5.36 10.71
C MET A 44 -5.41 -4.92 9.25
N SER A 45 -5.28 -3.63 8.96
CA SER A 45 -5.30 -3.12 7.58
C SER A 45 -4.19 -3.72 6.73
N ALA A 46 -2.97 -3.83 7.25
CA ALA A 46 -1.83 -4.41 6.53
C ALA A 46 -2.03 -5.90 6.27
N ILE A 47 -2.40 -6.67 7.29
CA ILE A 47 -2.69 -8.11 7.18
C ILE A 47 -3.79 -8.36 6.15
N ARG A 48 -4.91 -7.63 6.25
CA ARG A 48 -6.02 -7.80 5.30
C ARG A 48 -5.67 -7.39 3.87
N SER A 49 -4.71 -6.47 3.69
CA SER A 49 -4.32 -6.00 2.36
C SER A 49 -3.29 -6.90 1.67
N PHE A 50 -2.38 -7.54 2.43
CA PHE A 50 -1.24 -8.28 1.85
C PHE A 50 -1.13 -9.74 2.21
N VAL A 51 -1.62 -10.15 3.38
CA VAL A 51 -1.48 -11.54 3.87
C VAL A 51 -2.71 -12.37 3.52
N LEU A 52 -3.85 -11.72 3.46
CA LEU A 52 -5.14 -12.37 3.40
C LEU A 52 -5.56 -12.61 1.94
N PRO A 53 -5.65 -13.87 1.47
CA PRO A 53 -5.93 -14.20 0.07
C PRO A 53 -7.44 -14.16 -0.23
N ARG A 54 -8.07 -13.03 0.08
CA ARG A 54 -9.45 -12.72 -0.32
C ARG A 54 -9.46 -11.28 -0.77
N GLY A 55 -10.32 -10.96 -1.74
CA GLY A 55 -10.56 -9.60 -2.22
C GLY A 55 -11.25 -8.72 -1.18
N ASP A 56 -10.68 -8.66 0.03
CA ASP A 56 -11.22 -7.90 1.14
C ASP A 56 -11.02 -6.41 0.85
N ASN A 57 -12.07 -5.68 1.14
CA ASN A 57 -12.13 -4.27 0.83
C ASN A 57 -11.65 -3.46 2.03
N VAL A 58 -10.34 -3.30 2.14
CA VAL A 58 -9.72 -2.51 3.19
C VAL A 58 -9.90 -1.01 2.91
N GLY A 59 -10.65 -0.33 3.78
CA GLY A 59 -11.01 1.08 3.61
C GLY A 59 -9.80 2.02 3.46
N LEU A 60 -8.74 1.80 4.22
CA LEU A 60 -7.49 2.57 4.14
C LEU A 60 -6.84 2.41 2.77
N THR A 61 -6.62 1.16 2.34
CA THR A 61 -6.04 0.82 1.03
C THR A 61 -6.85 1.45 -0.10
N ARG A 62 -8.17 1.27 -0.09
CA ARG A 62 -9.08 1.88 -1.06
C ARG A 62 -8.97 3.40 -1.08
N PHE A 63 -8.92 4.05 0.09
CA PHE A 63 -8.79 5.49 0.19
C PHE A 63 -7.49 5.97 -0.46
N VAL A 64 -6.37 5.34 -0.13
CA VAL A 64 -5.05 5.66 -0.69
C VAL A 64 -5.05 5.48 -2.21
N PHE A 65 -5.53 4.35 -2.72
CA PHE A 65 -5.61 4.11 -4.16
C PHE A 65 -6.52 5.11 -4.88
N ARG A 66 -7.65 5.51 -4.29
CA ARG A 66 -8.52 6.53 -4.87
C ARG A 66 -7.84 7.89 -4.92
N ARG A 67 -7.19 8.32 -3.84
CA ARG A 67 -6.47 9.60 -3.79
C ARG A 67 -5.30 9.63 -4.76
N MET A 68 -4.49 8.58 -4.78
CA MET A 68 -3.39 8.48 -5.74
C MET A 68 -3.91 8.42 -7.18
N SER A 69 -5.03 7.73 -7.45
CA SER A 69 -5.62 7.73 -8.80
C SER A 69 -6.02 9.15 -9.24
N GLN A 70 -6.57 9.96 -8.34
CA GLN A 70 -6.88 11.36 -8.64
C GLN A 70 -5.61 12.15 -9.00
N VAL A 71 -4.55 12.02 -8.20
CA VAL A 71 -3.26 12.68 -8.44
C VAL A 71 -2.68 12.29 -9.81
N TYR A 72 -2.58 10.98 -10.09
CA TYR A 72 -2.04 10.49 -11.36
C TYR A 72 -2.90 10.89 -12.55
N ARG A 73 -4.24 10.88 -12.44
CA ARG A 73 -5.13 11.37 -13.49
C ARG A 73 -4.92 12.86 -13.76
N LEU A 74 -4.71 13.68 -12.72
CA LEU A 74 -4.43 15.11 -12.89
C LEU A 74 -3.07 15.35 -13.56
N MET A 75 -2.05 14.57 -13.22
CA MET A 75 -0.75 14.60 -13.90
C MET A 75 -0.88 14.18 -15.37
N ALA A 76 -1.62 13.09 -15.62
CA ALA A 76 -1.85 12.54 -16.94
C ALA A 76 -2.62 13.50 -17.88
N LYS A 77 -3.47 14.39 -17.35
CA LYS A 77 -4.15 15.43 -18.14
C LYS A 77 -3.20 16.42 -18.84
N LYS A 78 -1.95 16.54 -18.37
CA LYS A 78 -0.94 17.41 -18.99
C LYS A 78 -0.18 16.72 -20.12
N ALA A 79 -0.34 15.41 -20.30
CA ALA A 79 0.30 14.66 -21.38
C ALA A 79 -0.31 15.05 -22.74
N LYS A 80 0.53 15.15 -23.76
CA LYS A 80 0.10 15.53 -25.13
C LYS A 80 -0.16 14.31 -26.00
N THR A 81 0.46 13.18 -25.68
CA THR A 81 0.33 11.92 -26.42
C THR A 81 -0.20 10.81 -25.53
N TYR A 82 -0.82 9.80 -26.14
CA TYR A 82 -1.27 8.60 -25.42
C TYR A 82 -0.10 7.89 -24.73
N ALA A 83 1.06 7.76 -25.40
CA ALA A 83 2.25 7.13 -24.82
C ALA A 83 2.76 7.86 -23.56
N GLU A 84 2.74 9.19 -23.55
CA GLU A 84 3.08 9.97 -22.35
C GLU A 84 2.07 9.75 -21.21
N GLN A 85 0.78 9.73 -21.54
CA GLN A 85 -0.30 9.49 -20.59
C GLN A 85 -0.17 8.09 -19.97
N ASP A 86 0.08 7.09 -20.80
CA ASP A 86 0.28 5.70 -20.40
C ASP A 86 1.49 5.56 -19.49
N ARG A 87 2.63 6.16 -19.84
CA ARG A 87 3.85 6.14 -19.01
C ARG A 87 3.62 6.72 -17.61
N ILE A 88 2.88 7.82 -17.50
CA ILE A 88 2.51 8.40 -16.20
C ILE A 88 1.62 7.42 -15.42
N MET A 89 0.60 6.87 -16.09
CA MET A 89 -0.36 5.96 -15.46
C MET A 89 0.22 4.58 -15.15
N ALA A 90 1.29 4.15 -15.82
CA ALA A 90 1.99 2.90 -15.54
C ALA A 90 2.68 2.94 -14.16
N MET A 91 3.11 4.11 -13.69
CA MET A 91 3.69 4.29 -12.36
C MET A 91 2.66 4.31 -11.22
N PHE A 92 1.38 4.54 -11.53
CA PHE A 92 0.33 4.69 -10.52
C PHE A 92 0.25 3.49 -9.57
N ALA A 93 0.07 2.28 -10.11
CA ALA A 93 -0.09 1.08 -9.30
C ALA A 93 1.15 0.76 -8.44
N PRO A 94 2.37 0.66 -9.01
CA PRO A 94 3.56 0.31 -8.21
C PRO A 94 3.91 1.38 -7.17
N VAL A 95 3.81 2.67 -7.49
CA VAL A 95 4.11 3.74 -6.52
C VAL A 95 3.08 3.75 -5.39
N THR A 96 1.79 3.62 -5.72
CA THR A 96 0.73 3.57 -4.70
C THR A 96 0.87 2.34 -3.80
N LEU A 97 1.27 1.21 -4.36
CA LEU A 97 1.53 -0.02 -3.61
C LEU A 97 2.66 0.16 -2.59
N LEU A 98 3.77 0.80 -2.99
CA LEU A 98 4.90 1.11 -2.10
C LEU A 98 4.59 2.22 -1.09
N LEU A 99 3.60 3.07 -1.37
CA LEU A 99 3.17 4.12 -0.45
C LEU A 99 2.38 3.56 0.74
N LEU A 100 1.64 2.46 0.59
CA LEU A 100 0.87 1.84 1.67
C LEU A 100 1.69 1.53 2.93
N PRO A 101 2.83 0.82 2.86
CA PRO A 101 3.63 0.55 4.06
C PRO A 101 4.19 1.81 4.69
N VAL A 102 4.52 2.84 3.91
CA VAL A 102 4.92 4.15 4.46
C VAL A 102 3.78 4.78 5.27
N ILE A 103 2.55 4.71 4.75
CA ILE A 103 1.36 5.18 5.46
C ILE A 103 1.12 4.36 6.73
N TRP A 104 1.24 3.04 6.68
CA TRP A 104 1.07 2.21 7.88
C TRP A 104 2.14 2.50 8.93
N LEU A 105 3.42 2.58 8.56
CA LEU A 105 4.48 2.96 9.49
C LEU A 105 4.21 4.33 10.12
N PHE A 106 3.74 5.29 9.34
CA PHE A 106 3.34 6.61 9.86
C PHE A 106 2.18 6.54 10.86
N LEU A 107 1.15 5.72 10.60
CA LEU A 107 0.03 5.55 11.52
C LEU A 107 0.42 4.77 12.79
N ILE A 108 1.31 3.77 12.68
CA ILE A 108 1.90 3.07 13.81
C ILE A 108 2.69 4.05 14.68
N LEU A 109 3.56 4.87 14.06
CA LEU A 109 4.34 5.91 14.74
C LEU A 109 3.44 6.87 15.52
N ILE A 110 2.34 7.34 14.93
CA ILE A 110 1.36 8.18 15.64
C ILE A 110 0.74 7.42 16.81
N GLY A 111 0.27 6.18 16.58
CA GLY A 111 -0.38 5.37 17.61
C GLY A 111 0.53 5.07 18.80
N TYR A 112 1.78 4.71 18.55
CA TYR A 112 2.77 4.45 19.59
C TYR A 112 3.24 5.73 20.27
N THR A 113 3.44 6.84 19.54
CA THR A 113 3.71 8.15 20.13
C THR A 113 2.63 8.53 21.14
N MET A 114 1.35 8.31 20.81
CA MET A 114 0.23 8.54 21.73
C MET A 114 0.28 7.64 22.97
N MET A 115 0.59 6.35 22.80
CA MET A 115 0.71 5.41 23.92
C MET A 115 1.91 5.72 24.82
N PHE A 116 3.08 6.05 24.25
CA PHE A 116 4.26 6.45 25.04
C PHE A 116 4.03 7.77 25.77
N PHE A 117 3.38 8.74 25.12
CA PHE A 117 3.02 10.00 25.78
C PHE A 117 2.05 9.79 26.95
N ALA A 118 1.15 8.79 26.86
CA ALA A 118 0.25 8.46 27.97
C ALA A 118 0.98 7.84 29.17
N LEU A 119 2.01 7.01 28.95
CA LEU A 119 2.77 6.33 30.00
C LEU A 119 3.88 7.19 30.63
N HIS A 120 4.36 8.20 29.90
CA HIS A 120 5.49 9.03 30.30
C HIS A 120 5.06 10.43 30.74
N GLU A 121 5.76 11.02 31.70
CA GLU A 121 5.55 12.40 32.18
C GLU A 121 6.33 13.45 31.37
N GLY A 122 6.80 13.12 30.18
CA GLY A 122 7.58 14.00 29.33
C GLY A 122 6.79 14.71 28.24
N THR A 123 7.54 15.27 27.29
CA THR A 123 6.97 16.00 26.17
C THR A 123 6.50 15.07 25.05
N LEU A 124 5.54 15.52 24.24
CA LEU A 124 5.12 14.78 23.04
C LEU A 124 6.28 14.49 22.08
N TYR A 125 7.27 15.39 22.03
CA TYR A 125 8.47 15.22 21.22
C TYR A 125 9.37 14.09 21.72
N GLU A 126 9.45 13.86 23.03
CA GLU A 126 10.20 12.72 23.59
C GLU A 126 9.51 11.40 23.27
N ALA A 127 8.19 11.32 23.44
CA ALA A 127 7.42 10.14 23.05
C ALA A 127 7.57 9.82 21.55
N PHE A 128 7.59 10.84 20.69
CA PHE A 128 7.85 10.69 19.27
C PHE A 128 9.26 10.16 18.97
N LYS A 129 10.28 10.65 19.68
CA LYS A 129 11.67 10.16 19.51
C LYS A 129 11.82 8.70 19.94
N ILE A 130 11.17 8.30 21.04
CA ILE A 130 11.17 6.91 21.51
C ILE A 130 10.50 6.02 20.47
N SER A 131 9.26 6.35 20.09
CA SER A 131 8.49 5.61 19.08
C SER A 131 9.23 5.52 17.74
N GLY A 132 9.80 6.64 17.25
CA GLY A 132 10.60 6.64 16.03
C GLY A 132 11.85 5.76 16.14
N SER A 133 12.57 5.84 17.25
CA SER A 133 13.75 5.01 17.49
C SER A 133 13.42 3.51 17.54
N SER A 134 12.29 3.14 18.17
CA SER A 134 11.84 1.76 18.28
C SER A 134 11.27 1.21 16.97
N LEU A 135 10.35 1.94 16.31
CA LEU A 135 9.73 1.55 15.05
C LEU A 135 10.74 1.31 13.93
N TYR A 136 11.69 2.23 13.80
CA TYR A 136 12.76 2.14 12.79
C TYR A 136 13.98 1.36 13.29
N THR A 137 13.94 0.81 14.50
CA THR A 137 15.00 -0.01 15.11
C THR A 137 16.37 0.71 15.19
N LEU A 138 16.35 2.03 15.35
CA LEU A 138 17.55 2.86 15.42
C LEU A 138 18.26 2.77 16.77
N GLY A 139 17.51 2.60 17.86
CA GLY A 139 18.06 2.37 19.21
C GLY A 139 18.79 3.57 19.85
N PHE A 140 18.68 4.78 19.30
CA PHE A 140 19.36 5.97 19.85
C PHE A 140 18.56 6.70 20.94
N PHE A 141 17.26 6.42 21.07
CA PHE A 141 16.41 6.88 22.17
C PHE A 141 15.64 5.69 22.72
N THR A 142 15.75 5.45 24.03
CA THR A 142 15.10 4.35 24.75
C THR A 142 14.42 4.84 26.02
N VAL A 143 13.45 4.07 26.51
CA VAL A 143 12.72 4.31 27.75
C VAL A 143 13.64 4.40 28.98
N GLU A 144 14.82 3.77 28.96
CA GLU A 144 15.81 3.87 30.05
C GLU A 144 16.35 5.29 30.26
N SER A 145 16.22 6.16 29.26
CA SER A 145 16.61 7.58 29.39
C SER A 145 15.63 8.43 30.23
N LEU A 146 14.54 7.84 30.73
CA LEU A 146 13.47 8.54 31.43
C LEU A 146 13.42 8.25 32.95
N PRO A 147 13.03 9.23 33.79
CA PRO A 147 12.84 9.02 35.22
C PRO A 147 11.77 7.95 35.49
N SER A 148 12.11 6.94 36.31
CA SER A 148 11.29 5.75 36.53
C SER A 148 10.08 6.01 37.45
N ASN A 149 8.90 6.13 36.86
CA ASN A 149 7.60 6.24 37.54
C ASN A 149 6.90 4.87 37.76
N GLY A 150 7.64 3.76 37.76
CA GLY A 150 7.09 2.40 37.91
C GLY A 150 6.44 1.81 36.64
N MET A 151 6.24 2.61 35.58
CA MET A 151 5.67 2.16 34.29
C MET A 151 6.74 1.72 33.27
N ALA A 152 8.03 1.79 33.62
CA ALA A 152 9.15 1.50 32.72
C ALA A 152 9.05 0.13 32.05
N PHE A 153 8.64 -0.91 32.79
CA PHE A 153 8.46 -2.26 32.25
C PHE A 153 7.45 -2.31 31.09
N PHE A 154 6.31 -1.62 31.22
CA PHE A 154 5.28 -1.58 30.18
C PHE A 154 5.75 -0.83 28.94
N ALA A 155 6.48 0.28 29.14
CA ALA A 155 7.03 1.04 28.04
C ALA A 155 8.11 0.25 27.28
N THR A 156 8.97 -0.51 27.97
CA THR A 156 9.93 -1.44 27.32
C THR A 156 9.22 -2.53 26.50
N ILE A 157 8.14 -3.14 27.02
CA ILE A 157 7.33 -4.09 26.23
C ILE A 157 6.81 -3.42 24.97
N MET A 158 6.31 -2.19 25.07
CA MET A 158 5.81 -1.45 23.91
C MET A 158 6.91 -1.22 22.86
N GLU A 159 8.12 -0.83 23.26
CA GLU A 159 9.25 -0.68 22.32
C GLU A 159 9.50 -1.97 21.53
N PHE A 160 9.52 -3.12 22.23
CA PHE A 160 9.69 -4.42 21.56
C PHE A 160 8.54 -4.76 20.62
N THR A 161 7.29 -4.50 21.04
CA THR A 161 6.14 -4.74 20.16
C THR A 161 6.16 -3.83 18.94
N GLU A 162 6.54 -2.57 19.09
CA GLU A 162 6.62 -1.60 17.99
C GLU A 162 7.71 -1.99 16.99
N ALA A 163 8.90 -2.33 17.49
CA ALA A 163 10.01 -2.81 16.67
C ALA A 163 9.61 -4.08 15.90
N THR A 164 8.94 -5.02 16.57
CA THR A 164 8.45 -6.26 15.93
C THR A 164 7.41 -5.96 14.85
N ILE A 165 6.48 -5.03 15.09
CA ILE A 165 5.47 -4.62 14.11
C ILE A 165 6.14 -3.91 12.92
N GLY A 166 7.06 -2.98 13.17
CA GLY A 166 7.81 -2.27 12.13
C GLY A 166 8.56 -3.22 11.21
N LEU A 167 9.35 -4.13 11.79
CA LEU A 167 10.05 -5.18 11.06
C LEU A 167 9.09 -6.13 10.33
N GLY A 168 7.99 -6.53 10.97
CA GLY A 168 6.96 -7.38 10.38
C GLY A 168 6.30 -6.75 9.16
N LEU A 169 5.98 -5.45 9.22
CA LEU A 169 5.42 -4.71 8.08
C LEU A 169 6.41 -4.66 6.91
N ILE A 170 7.68 -4.39 7.18
CA ILE A 170 8.73 -4.39 6.15
C ILE A 170 8.88 -5.81 5.55
N ALA A 171 8.88 -6.85 6.38
CA ALA A 171 8.99 -8.23 5.94
C ALA A 171 7.82 -8.64 5.02
N ILE A 172 6.59 -8.20 5.33
CA ILE A 172 5.43 -8.43 4.46
C ILE A 172 5.64 -7.76 3.08
N VAL A 173 6.14 -6.53 3.03
CA VAL A 173 6.36 -5.84 1.74
C VAL A 173 7.42 -6.54 0.91
N ILE A 174 8.52 -6.97 1.56
CA ILE A 174 9.61 -7.68 0.90
C ILE A 174 9.11 -9.00 0.30
N SER A 175 8.25 -9.74 1.00
CA SER A 175 7.69 -11.00 0.50
C SER A 175 6.57 -10.80 -0.54
N TYR A 176 5.85 -9.68 -0.47
CA TYR A 176 4.71 -9.40 -1.35
C TYR A 176 5.13 -9.02 -2.78
N LEU A 177 6.20 -8.22 -2.94
CA LEU A 177 6.64 -7.76 -4.27
C LEU A 177 7.03 -8.91 -5.23
N PRO A 178 7.83 -9.91 -4.83
CA PRO A 178 8.15 -11.05 -5.69
C PRO A 178 6.90 -11.81 -6.14
N THR A 179 5.97 -12.07 -5.23
CA THR A 179 4.68 -12.72 -5.53
C THR A 179 3.88 -11.94 -6.56
N MET A 180 3.78 -10.61 -6.38
CA MET A 180 3.13 -9.70 -7.33
C MET A 180 3.76 -9.76 -8.72
N TYR A 181 5.09 -9.64 -8.82
CA TYR A 181 5.78 -9.66 -10.11
C TYR A 181 5.67 -11.01 -10.80
N THR A 182 5.64 -12.10 -10.03
CA THR A 182 5.45 -13.46 -10.56
C THR A 182 4.07 -13.62 -11.18
N ALA A 183 3.02 -13.20 -10.47
CA ALA A 183 1.65 -13.22 -10.99
C ALA A 183 1.47 -12.27 -12.19
N PHE A 184 2.08 -11.09 -12.16
CA PHE A 184 2.09 -10.16 -13.29
C PHE A 184 2.75 -10.77 -14.53
N SER A 185 3.91 -11.41 -14.38
CA SER A 185 4.63 -12.07 -15.48
C SER A 185 3.82 -13.23 -16.07
N ALA A 186 3.20 -14.05 -15.22
CA ALA A 186 2.31 -15.12 -15.64
C ALA A 186 1.13 -14.59 -16.47
N ARG A 187 0.50 -13.49 -16.00
CA ARG A 187 -0.57 -12.79 -16.72
C ARG A 187 -0.14 -12.37 -18.14
N GLU A 188 0.99 -11.67 -18.24
CA GLU A 188 1.43 -11.04 -19.50
C GLU A 188 2.00 -12.03 -20.52
N THR A 189 2.36 -13.25 -20.10
CA THR A 189 2.92 -14.28 -20.98
C THR A 189 1.96 -14.64 -22.11
N LEU A 190 0.70 -15.00 -21.80
CA LEU A 190 -0.28 -15.35 -22.84
C LEU A 190 -0.74 -14.14 -23.64
N VAL A 191 -0.85 -12.96 -23.01
CA VAL A 191 -1.18 -11.70 -23.69
C VAL A 191 -0.15 -11.40 -24.78
N THR A 192 1.13 -11.59 -24.48
CA THR A 192 2.22 -11.41 -25.44
C THR A 192 2.17 -12.45 -26.56
N LEU A 193 1.89 -13.71 -26.23
CA LEU A 193 1.77 -14.79 -27.23
C LEU A 193 0.55 -14.64 -28.13
N LEU A 194 -0.50 -13.93 -27.69
CA LEU A 194 -1.68 -13.71 -28.51
C LEU A 194 -1.41 -12.75 -29.65
N GLU A 195 -0.51 -11.78 -29.50
CA GLU A 195 -0.24 -10.75 -30.51
C GLU A 195 0.16 -11.35 -31.88
N ILE A 196 1.00 -12.38 -31.88
CA ILE A 196 1.38 -13.06 -33.13
C ILE A 196 0.19 -13.75 -33.82
N ARG A 197 -0.86 -14.10 -33.05
CA ARG A 197 -2.05 -14.81 -33.54
C ARG A 197 -3.22 -13.87 -33.86
N ALA A 198 -3.40 -12.79 -33.11
CA ALA A 198 -4.59 -11.94 -33.16
C ALA A 198 -4.29 -10.46 -33.46
N ASN A 199 -3.01 -10.10 -33.71
CA ASN A 199 -2.52 -8.73 -33.91
C ASN A 199 -2.47 -7.86 -32.63
N SER A 200 -2.02 -6.61 -32.77
CA SER A 200 -2.03 -5.58 -31.72
C SER A 200 -2.70 -4.31 -32.29
N PRO A 201 -3.90 -3.92 -31.82
CA PRO A 201 -4.70 -4.56 -30.77
C PRO A 201 -5.24 -5.95 -31.20
N PRO A 202 -5.53 -6.84 -30.25
CA PRO A 202 -5.99 -8.19 -30.55
C PRO A 202 -7.41 -8.20 -31.15
N SER A 203 -7.60 -9.01 -32.19
CA SER A 203 -8.85 -9.17 -32.95
C SER A 203 -9.23 -10.64 -33.08
N ALA A 204 -10.46 -10.97 -32.69
CA ALA A 204 -11.03 -12.32 -32.83
C ALA A 204 -11.11 -12.78 -34.29
N VAL A 205 -11.48 -11.87 -35.20
CA VAL A 205 -11.58 -12.17 -36.63
C VAL A 205 -10.20 -12.51 -37.20
N GLU A 206 -9.19 -11.71 -36.86
CA GLU A 206 -7.82 -11.96 -37.33
C GLU A 206 -7.26 -13.26 -36.73
N LEU A 207 -7.58 -13.56 -35.47
CA LEU A 207 -7.24 -14.82 -34.83
C LEU A 207 -7.76 -16.04 -35.62
N ILE A 208 -9.04 -16.02 -36.00
CA ILE A 208 -9.68 -17.10 -36.76
C ILE A 208 -9.10 -17.18 -38.18
N LEU A 209 -8.95 -16.04 -38.86
CA LEU A 209 -8.38 -15.99 -40.21
C LEU A 209 -6.95 -16.53 -40.26
N ARG A 210 -6.09 -16.16 -39.29
CA ARG A 210 -4.72 -16.66 -39.20
C ARG A 210 -4.68 -18.13 -38.81
N ALA A 211 -5.52 -18.56 -37.88
CA ALA A 211 -5.62 -19.97 -37.52
C ALA A 211 -5.97 -20.83 -38.74
N HIS A 212 -6.99 -20.41 -39.51
CA HIS A 212 -7.38 -21.09 -40.74
C HIS A 212 -6.25 -21.14 -41.78
N ARG A 213 -5.53 -20.03 -41.99
CA ARG A 213 -4.49 -19.94 -43.02
C ARG A 213 -3.19 -20.68 -42.69
N ILE A 214 -2.82 -20.80 -41.41
CA ILE A 214 -1.48 -21.26 -41.02
C ILE A 214 -1.49 -22.68 -40.45
N ARG A 215 -2.39 -22.99 -39.50
CA ARG A 215 -2.34 -24.24 -38.72
C ARG A 215 -3.65 -25.04 -38.71
N GLY A 216 -4.70 -24.52 -39.33
CA GLY A 216 -6.05 -25.08 -39.24
C GLY A 216 -6.72 -24.81 -37.90
N PHE A 217 -8.03 -25.07 -37.83
CA PHE A 217 -8.85 -24.78 -36.65
C PHE A 217 -8.55 -25.67 -35.44
N ASP A 218 -7.90 -26.81 -35.62
CA ASP A 218 -7.48 -27.65 -34.49
C ASP A 218 -6.51 -26.93 -33.56
N SER A 219 -5.71 -25.99 -34.08
CA SER A 219 -4.81 -25.14 -33.28
C SER A 219 -5.56 -24.19 -32.31
N LEU A 220 -6.84 -23.93 -32.56
CA LEU A 220 -7.68 -23.13 -31.66
C LEU A 220 -8.12 -23.93 -30.43
N LYS A 221 -8.27 -25.26 -30.53
CA LYS A 221 -8.63 -26.11 -29.37
C LYS A 221 -7.56 -26.02 -28.28
N GLU A 222 -6.29 -26.11 -28.67
CA GLU A 222 -5.15 -25.94 -27.75
C GLU A 222 -5.11 -24.52 -27.16
N LEU A 223 -5.42 -23.51 -27.97
CA LEU A 223 -5.51 -22.13 -27.52
C LEU A 223 -6.60 -21.98 -26.45
N TRP A 224 -7.80 -22.49 -26.69
CA TRP A 224 -8.93 -22.41 -25.76
C TRP A 224 -8.60 -23.08 -24.43
N ALA A 225 -8.07 -24.30 -24.43
CA ALA A 225 -7.68 -25.00 -23.21
C ALA A 225 -6.61 -24.23 -22.41
N THR A 226 -5.65 -23.60 -23.11
CA THR A 226 -4.61 -22.79 -22.45
C THR A 226 -5.21 -21.52 -21.82
N TRP A 227 -6.12 -20.84 -22.52
CA TRP A 227 -6.76 -19.63 -22.03
C TRP A 227 -7.79 -19.89 -20.94
N GLU A 228 -8.45 -21.04 -20.93
CA GLU A 228 -9.31 -21.49 -19.83
C GLU A 228 -8.54 -21.54 -18.51
N VAL A 229 -7.37 -22.19 -18.52
CA VAL A 229 -6.47 -22.23 -17.36
C VAL A 229 -6.03 -20.81 -16.95
N TRP A 230 -5.71 -19.97 -17.93
CA TRP A 230 -5.30 -18.59 -17.66
C TRP A 230 -6.42 -17.74 -17.05
N PHE A 231 -7.68 -17.92 -17.47
CA PHE A 231 -8.82 -17.24 -16.86
C PHE A 231 -8.99 -17.63 -15.40
N ALA A 232 -8.86 -18.93 -15.08
CA ALA A 232 -8.90 -19.40 -13.70
C ALA A 232 -7.73 -18.81 -12.86
N GLN A 233 -6.52 -18.77 -13.42
CA GLN A 233 -5.35 -18.16 -12.77
C GLN A 233 -5.52 -16.64 -12.56
N ILE A 234 -6.13 -15.94 -13.52
CA ILE A 234 -6.45 -14.52 -13.36
C ILE A 234 -7.46 -14.32 -12.25
N GLU A 235 -8.54 -15.12 -12.21
CA GLU A 235 -9.55 -15.02 -11.17
C GLU A 235 -8.93 -15.14 -9.78
N GLU A 236 -8.13 -16.18 -9.56
CA GLU A 236 -7.44 -16.41 -8.29
C GLU A 236 -6.47 -15.27 -7.94
N SER A 237 -5.60 -14.90 -8.88
CA SER A 237 -4.55 -13.89 -8.65
C SER A 237 -5.11 -12.48 -8.49
N HIS A 238 -6.10 -12.06 -9.29
CA HIS A 238 -6.60 -10.69 -9.28
C HIS A 238 -7.65 -10.43 -8.19
N THR A 239 -8.23 -11.49 -7.63
CA THR A 239 -9.02 -11.42 -6.39
C THR A 239 -8.14 -11.38 -5.15
N SER A 240 -7.05 -12.17 -5.13
CA SER A 240 -6.12 -12.24 -4.00
C SER A 240 -5.13 -11.06 -3.95
N LEU A 241 -4.70 -10.58 -5.11
CA LEU A 241 -3.71 -9.53 -5.29
C LEU A 241 -4.34 -8.35 -6.02
N PHE A 242 -5.28 -7.66 -5.36
CA PHE A 242 -6.09 -6.60 -5.96
C PHE A 242 -5.28 -5.57 -6.76
N ALA A 243 -4.06 -5.25 -6.31
CA ALA A 243 -3.20 -4.28 -6.99
C ALA A 243 -2.94 -4.66 -8.46
N LEU A 244 -2.89 -5.95 -8.83
CA LEU A 244 -2.65 -6.42 -10.20
C LEU A 244 -3.67 -5.87 -11.20
N ASN A 245 -4.92 -5.66 -10.78
CA ASN A 245 -5.98 -5.06 -11.60
C ASN A 245 -5.59 -3.66 -12.12
N LEU A 246 -4.70 -2.97 -11.41
CA LEU A 246 -4.27 -1.61 -11.71
C LEU A 246 -2.91 -1.57 -12.44
N PHE A 247 -2.18 -2.69 -12.50
CA PHE A 247 -0.94 -2.78 -13.27
C PHE A 247 -1.26 -2.83 -14.76
N ARG A 248 -0.74 -1.85 -15.49
CA ARG A 248 -0.82 -1.80 -16.96
C ARG A 248 0.14 -2.82 -17.58
N SER A 249 -0.18 -3.29 -18.78
CA SER A 249 0.71 -4.14 -19.56
C SER A 249 2.00 -3.37 -19.92
N PRO A 250 3.15 -4.04 -20.10
CA PRO A 250 4.44 -3.36 -20.33
C PRO A 250 4.51 -2.53 -21.60
N GLN A 251 3.73 -2.89 -22.63
CA GLN A 251 3.66 -2.14 -23.88
C GLN A 251 2.34 -1.36 -23.94
N PRO A 252 2.35 -0.06 -24.35
CA PRO A 252 1.15 0.79 -24.35
C PRO A 252 0.00 0.28 -25.23
N GLU A 253 0.33 -0.46 -26.30
CA GLU A 253 -0.64 -1.02 -27.26
C GLU A 253 -1.20 -2.39 -26.81
N ARG A 254 -0.67 -2.96 -25.72
CA ARG A 254 -1.14 -4.23 -25.17
C ARG A 254 -2.08 -3.99 -24.01
N SER A 255 -3.08 -4.87 -23.91
CA SER A 255 -3.96 -4.92 -22.76
C SER A 255 -4.43 -6.35 -22.54
N TRP A 256 -4.23 -6.85 -21.34
CA TRP A 256 -4.73 -8.18 -20.95
C TRP A 256 -6.26 -8.27 -21.03
N ILE A 257 -6.97 -7.14 -20.89
CA ILE A 257 -8.43 -7.07 -20.98
C ILE A 257 -8.88 -7.22 -22.44
N THR A 258 -8.25 -6.51 -23.38
CA THR A 258 -8.61 -6.64 -24.80
C THR A 258 -8.19 -7.99 -25.36
N ALA A 259 -7.07 -8.56 -24.88
CA ALA A 259 -6.65 -9.92 -25.20
C ALA A 259 -7.67 -10.96 -24.73
N ALA A 260 -8.11 -10.87 -23.47
CA ALA A 260 -9.18 -11.70 -22.93
C ALA A 260 -10.47 -11.59 -23.76
N GLY A 261 -10.87 -10.36 -24.13
CA GLY A 261 -12.03 -10.12 -24.99
C GLY A 261 -11.90 -10.80 -26.35
N ALA A 262 -10.78 -10.61 -27.05
CA ALA A 262 -10.56 -11.21 -28.37
C ALA A 262 -10.59 -12.75 -28.35
N VAL A 263 -10.15 -13.38 -27.25
CA VAL A 263 -10.20 -14.83 -27.06
C VAL A 263 -11.64 -15.31 -26.83
N LEU A 264 -12.40 -14.63 -25.96
CA LEU A 264 -13.80 -14.95 -25.69
C LEU A 264 -14.67 -14.74 -26.93
N ASP A 265 -14.48 -13.64 -27.64
CA ASP A 265 -15.17 -13.35 -28.90
C ASP A 265 -14.81 -14.38 -29.98
N GLY A 266 -13.54 -14.80 -30.06
CA GLY A 266 -13.09 -15.84 -30.98
C GLY A 266 -13.72 -17.20 -30.69
N ALA A 267 -13.89 -17.54 -29.40
CA ALA A 267 -14.57 -18.75 -28.98
C ALA A 267 -16.09 -18.70 -29.23
N ALA A 268 -16.72 -17.53 -29.14
CA ALA A 268 -18.16 -17.37 -29.41
C ALA A 268 -18.51 -17.44 -30.90
N LEU A 269 -17.56 -17.13 -31.79
CA LEU A 269 -17.75 -17.13 -33.24
C LEU A 269 -17.56 -18.51 -33.91
N MET A 270 -17.05 -19.51 -33.18
CA MET A 270 -16.67 -20.84 -33.67
C MET A 270 -17.52 -21.92 -33.02
#